data_AF-A0A948AL79-F1
#
_entry.id   AF-A0A948AL79-F1
#
_cell.length_a   1.000
_cell.length_b   1.000
_cell.length_c   1.000
_cell.angle_alpha   90.00
_cell.angle_beta   90.00
_cell.angle_gamma   90.00
#
_symmetry.space_group_name_H-M   'P 1'
#
loop_
_entity.id
_entity.type
_entity.pdbx_description
1 polymer ?
#
loop_
_entity_poly.entity_id
_entity_poly.type
_entity_poly.pdbx_seq_one_letter_code
_entity_poly.pdbx_strand_id
1 'polypeptide(L)'
;VVGNLPWHTLGVAEVDAWGNRLGYAVSPDYADAGRGIVHNPVPATQVSICQEKTCAQPLAAVAAILSHGRNGFGAHNALGKTNLAPVSADELTNIDGTPRFVMHPPTAADRPEGEFDDLVTWISPAWLLGRLCDPASSCAGP
;
A
#
# COMPACT_ATOMS: atom_id res chain seq x y z
N VAL A 1 -3.65 -6.64 3.38
CA VAL A 1 -3.40 -5.34 4.05
C VAL A 1 -2.58 -5.49 5.32
N VAL A 2 -1.57 -4.65 5.53
CA VAL A 2 -0.88 -4.53 6.83
C VAL A 2 -1.58 -3.43 7.66
N GLY A 3 -2.85 -3.68 7.98
CA GLY A 3 -3.67 -2.84 8.86
C GLY A 3 -4.38 -1.64 8.19
N ASN A 4 -5.26 -1.00 8.96
CA ASN A 4 -5.91 0.26 8.57
C ASN A 4 -4.95 1.43 8.79
N LEU A 5 -4.94 2.39 7.87
CA LEU A 5 -4.17 3.62 7.98
C LEU A 5 -4.47 4.28 9.34
N PRO A 6 -3.45 4.63 10.14
CA PRO A 6 -3.63 5.27 11.45
C PRO A 6 -4.03 6.75 11.28
N TRP A 7 -5.19 6.99 10.68
CA TRP A 7 -5.67 8.30 10.26
C TRP A 7 -5.69 9.33 11.38
N HIS A 8 -6.06 8.91 12.59
CA HIS A 8 -6.07 9.78 13.77
C HIS A 8 -4.67 10.27 14.15
N THR A 9 -3.67 9.37 14.13
CA THR A 9 -2.27 9.73 14.39
C THR A 9 -1.70 10.65 13.32
N LEU A 10 -2.08 10.41 12.06
CA LEU A 10 -1.59 11.18 10.91
C LEU A 10 -2.34 12.50 10.69
N GLY A 11 -3.47 12.73 11.38
CA GLY A 11 -4.29 13.92 11.18
C GLY A 11 -4.94 14.00 9.79
N VAL A 12 -5.22 12.84 9.17
CA VAL A 12 -5.85 12.75 7.84
C VAL A 12 -7.29 12.25 7.96
N ALA A 13 -8.05 12.34 6.87
CA ALA A 13 -9.41 11.81 6.81
C ALA A 13 -9.44 10.30 7.10
N GLU A 14 -10.49 9.85 7.80
CA GLU A 14 -10.66 8.44 8.19
C GLU A 14 -10.91 7.52 6.97
N VAL A 15 -11.63 8.03 5.97
CA VAL A 15 -12.14 7.24 4.86
C VAL A 15 -11.76 7.84 3.51
N ASP A 16 -11.73 6.98 2.49
CA ASP A 16 -11.67 7.37 1.10
C ASP A 16 -12.98 7.99 0.59
N ALA A 17 -13.02 8.30 -0.70
CA ALA A 17 -14.17 8.94 -1.35
C ALA A 17 -15.46 8.09 -1.32
N TRP A 18 -15.38 6.80 -0.96
CA TRP A 18 -16.49 5.85 -0.92
C TRP A 18 -16.88 5.43 0.49
N GLY A 19 -16.29 6.03 1.52
CA GLY A 19 -16.63 5.75 2.93
C GLY A 19 -15.92 4.52 3.50
N ASN A 20 -14.86 4.05 2.85
CA ASN A 20 -14.05 2.93 3.27
C ASN A 20 -12.74 3.41 3.90
N ARG A 21 -12.30 2.76 4.97
CA ARG A 21 -11.00 3.04 5.58
C ARG A 21 -9.90 2.59 4.63
N LEU A 22 -8.86 3.42 4.53
CA LEU A 22 -7.68 3.11 3.74
C LEU A 22 -6.86 2.01 4.41
N GLY A 23 -6.44 1.03 3.63
CA GLY A 23 -5.42 0.07 4.03
C GLY A 23 -4.04 0.71 3.98
N TYR A 24 -3.12 0.25 4.83
CA TYR A 24 -1.72 0.66 4.73
C TYR A 24 -0.76 -0.53 4.84
N ALA A 25 0.47 -0.31 4.42
CA ALA A 25 1.61 -1.14 4.78
C ALA A 25 2.87 -0.30 4.80
N VAL A 26 3.81 -0.69 5.66
CA VAL A 26 5.13 -0.08 5.75
C VAL A 26 6.19 -1.16 5.91
N SER A 27 7.30 -1.00 5.21
CA SER A 27 8.46 -1.89 5.37
C SER A 27 9.15 -1.57 6.72
N PRO A 28 9.32 -2.54 7.63
CA PRO A 28 9.80 -2.29 8.99
C PRO A 28 11.14 -1.55 9.07
N ASP A 29 12.08 -1.84 8.18
CA ASP A 29 13.40 -1.18 8.14
C ASP A 29 13.34 0.32 7.80
N TYR A 30 12.19 0.80 7.31
CA TYR A 30 11.93 2.21 7.02
C TYR A 30 11.02 2.88 8.09
N ALA A 31 10.64 2.16 9.15
CA ALA A 31 9.74 2.62 10.20
C ALA A 31 10.22 2.24 11.63
N ASP A 32 11.49 1.90 11.79
CA ASP A 32 12.08 1.58 13.09
C ASP A 32 12.22 2.84 13.94
N ALA A 33 11.46 2.95 15.03
CA ALA A 33 11.49 4.10 15.93
C ALA A 33 12.77 4.19 16.79
N GLY A 34 13.49 3.09 16.99
CA GLY A 34 14.71 3.05 17.78
C GLY A 34 15.95 3.37 16.96
N ARG A 35 15.99 2.93 15.69
CA ARG A 35 17.12 3.11 14.78
C ARG A 35 16.92 4.25 13.78
N GLY A 36 15.68 4.69 13.57
CA GLY A 36 15.32 5.57 12.46
C GLY A 36 15.47 4.87 11.12
N ILE A 37 15.51 5.65 10.05
CA ILE A 37 15.71 5.15 8.69
C ILE A 37 17.22 5.11 8.42
N VAL A 38 17.76 3.90 8.28
CA VAL A 38 19.16 3.70 7.86
C VAL A 38 19.23 3.74 6.34
N HIS A 39 19.93 4.72 5.77
CA HIS A 39 20.00 4.90 4.31
C HIS A 39 21.17 4.16 3.65
N ASN A 40 22.17 3.72 4.42
CA ASN A 40 23.35 3.03 3.92
C ASN A 40 23.75 1.83 4.81
N PRO A 41 23.79 0.59 4.29
CA PRO A 41 23.30 0.21 2.95
C PRO A 41 21.79 0.46 2.82
N VAL A 42 21.30 0.65 1.58
CA VAL A 42 19.87 0.83 1.31
C VAL A 42 19.11 -0.41 1.80
N PRO A 43 18.13 -0.29 2.72
CA PRO A 43 17.43 -1.45 3.26
C PRO A 43 16.56 -2.13 2.21
N ALA A 44 16.43 -3.46 2.34
CA ALA A 44 15.47 -4.19 1.55
C ALA A 44 14.04 -3.75 1.92
N THR A 45 13.13 -3.84 0.95
CA THR A 45 11.71 -3.57 1.18
C THR A 45 10.93 -4.87 1.25
N GLN A 46 9.98 -4.92 2.17
CA GLN A 46 9.02 -6.01 2.29
C GLN A 46 7.69 -5.72 1.60
N VAL A 47 7.44 -4.48 1.16
CA VAL A 47 6.21 -4.11 0.44
C VAL A 47 6.45 -4.19 -1.06
N SER A 48 5.56 -4.89 -1.75
CA SER A 48 5.64 -5.12 -3.19
C SER A 48 4.34 -4.75 -3.88
N ILE A 49 4.44 -4.03 -5.01
CA ILE A 49 3.30 -3.69 -5.87
C ILE A 49 3.43 -4.46 -7.18
N CYS A 50 2.46 -5.30 -7.46
CA CYS A 50 2.36 -6.14 -8.65
C CYS A 50 1.45 -5.45 -9.67
N GLN A 51 1.98 -5.08 -10.84
CA GLN A 51 1.19 -4.49 -11.93
C GLN A 51 0.72 -5.51 -12.97
N GLU A 52 1.19 -6.75 -12.84
CA GLU A 52 0.92 -7.86 -13.74
C GLU A 52 0.55 -9.09 -12.92
N LYS A 53 -0.28 -9.98 -13.50
CA LYS A 53 -0.81 -11.18 -12.85
C LYS A 53 0.28 -12.11 -12.29
N THR A 54 1.42 -12.21 -12.97
CA THR A 54 2.55 -13.07 -12.54
C THR A 54 3.46 -12.38 -11.53
N CYS A 55 3.34 -11.07 -11.36
CA CYS A 55 4.21 -10.24 -10.52
C CYS A 55 5.70 -10.51 -10.74
N ALA A 56 6.12 -10.68 -11.99
CA ALA A 56 7.50 -11.05 -12.33
C ALA A 56 8.52 -9.95 -11.96
N GLN A 57 8.10 -8.69 -11.96
CA GLN A 57 8.91 -7.52 -11.63
C GLN A 57 8.12 -6.60 -10.68
N PRO A 58 8.05 -6.92 -9.38
CA PRO A 58 7.32 -6.10 -8.42
C PRO A 58 8.00 -4.73 -8.24
N LEU A 59 7.19 -3.68 -8.12
CA LEU A 59 7.68 -2.39 -7.68
C LEU A 59 7.91 -2.42 -6.17
N ALA A 60 9.12 -2.04 -5.77
CA ALA A 60 9.55 -1.94 -4.39
C ALA A 60 8.95 -0.70 -3.70
N ALA A 61 8.31 -0.87 -2.55
CA ALA A 61 7.68 0.21 -1.80
C ALA A 61 8.16 0.26 -0.33
N VAL A 62 8.46 1.44 0.19
CA VAL A 62 8.71 1.61 1.64
C VAL A 62 7.39 1.71 2.40
N ALA A 63 6.37 2.26 1.77
CA ALA A 63 5.02 2.34 2.28
C ALA A 63 4.03 2.29 1.11
N ALA A 64 2.86 1.69 1.36
CA ALA A 64 1.75 1.65 0.42
C ALA A 64 0.44 2.00 1.14
N ILE A 65 -0.47 2.61 0.39
CA ILE A 65 -1.83 2.90 0.80
C ILE A 65 -2.77 2.26 -0.21
N LEU A 66 -3.78 1.56 0.29
CA LEU A 66 -4.80 0.87 -0.49
C LEU A 66 -6.17 1.52 -0.25
N SER A 67 -6.88 1.83 -1.32
CA SER A 67 -8.33 2.07 -1.33
C SER A 67 -9.01 0.92 -2.05
N HIS A 68 -10.14 0.48 -1.54
CA HIS A 68 -10.93 -0.62 -2.11
C HIS A 68 -11.85 -0.18 -3.25
N GLY A 69 -11.54 0.95 -3.87
CA GLY A 69 -12.32 1.48 -4.96
C GLY A 69 -13.78 1.79 -4.61
N ARG A 70 -14.60 1.83 -5.65
CA ARG A 70 -16.02 2.17 -5.60
C ARG A 70 -16.87 1.01 -5.10
N ASN A 71 -16.53 -0.23 -5.46
CA ASN A 71 -17.26 -1.41 -4.98
C ASN A 71 -17.02 -1.65 -3.47
N GLY A 72 -15.85 -1.24 -2.97
CA GLY A 72 -15.47 -1.34 -1.58
C GLY A 72 -15.32 -2.77 -1.07
N PHE A 73 -15.14 -3.76 -1.93
CA PHE A 73 -15.15 -5.16 -1.51
C PHE A 73 -13.97 -5.49 -0.60
N GLY A 74 -14.25 -6.21 0.48
CA GLY A 74 -13.30 -6.54 1.54
C GLY A 74 -12.90 -5.37 2.45
N ALA A 75 -13.36 -4.15 2.19
CA ALA A 75 -12.98 -2.97 2.96
C ALA A 75 -13.59 -2.93 4.36
N HIS A 76 -12.87 -2.33 5.32
CA HIS A 76 -13.45 -1.86 6.57
C HIS A 76 -14.10 -0.49 6.37
N ASN A 77 -15.40 -0.37 6.60
CA ASN A 77 -16.12 0.89 6.43
C ASN A 77 -16.13 1.75 7.71
N ALA A 78 -16.56 3.02 7.56
CA ALA A 78 -16.69 3.96 8.69
C ALA A 78 -17.59 3.47 9.83
N LEU A 79 -18.51 2.55 9.54
CA LEU A 79 -19.44 1.98 10.53
C LEU A 79 -18.81 0.83 11.33
N GLY A 80 -17.51 0.55 11.14
CA GLY A 80 -16.79 -0.51 11.83
C GLY A 80 -17.14 -1.92 11.34
N LYS A 81 -17.73 -2.05 10.15
CA LYS A 81 -18.03 -3.34 9.52
C LYS A 81 -17.09 -3.61 8.36
N THR A 82 -16.96 -4.88 8.00
CA THR A 82 -16.30 -5.29 6.75
C THR A 82 -17.36 -5.44 5.66
N ASN A 83 -17.09 -4.90 4.48
CA ASN A 83 -17.93 -5.04 3.30
C ASN A 83 -17.89 -6.47 2.75
N LEU A 84 -18.71 -6.75 1.72
CA LEU A 84 -18.74 -8.05 1.06
C LEU A 84 -17.35 -8.41 0.52
N ALA A 85 -16.95 -9.67 0.64
CA ALA A 85 -15.66 -10.14 0.12
C ALA A 85 -15.62 -10.05 -1.42
N PRO A 86 -14.45 -9.71 -2.00
CA PRO A 86 -14.29 -9.70 -3.45
C PRO A 86 -14.30 -11.12 -4.03
N VAL A 87 -14.59 -11.21 -5.32
CA VAL A 87 -14.54 -12.46 -6.09
C VAL A 87 -13.25 -12.55 -6.91
N SER A 88 -12.71 -11.40 -7.34
CA SER A 88 -11.47 -11.33 -8.11
C SER A 88 -10.28 -11.80 -7.29
N ALA A 89 -9.42 -12.62 -7.90
CA ALA A 89 -8.18 -13.08 -7.27
C ALA A 89 -7.20 -11.92 -6.98
N ASP A 90 -7.29 -10.85 -7.78
CA ASP A 90 -6.45 -9.67 -7.65
C ASP A 90 -6.91 -8.80 -6.45
N GLU A 91 -8.21 -8.57 -6.29
CA GLU A 91 -8.76 -7.90 -5.10
C GLU A 91 -8.59 -8.77 -3.82
N LEU A 92 -8.71 -10.10 -3.94
CA LEU A 92 -8.44 -11.02 -2.85
C LEU A 92 -6.99 -10.91 -2.35
N THR A 93 -6.03 -10.73 -3.27
CA THR A 93 -4.63 -10.48 -2.89
C THR A 93 -4.50 -9.21 -2.05
N ASN A 94 -5.19 -8.13 -2.41
CA ASN A 94 -5.09 -6.87 -1.67
C ASN A 94 -5.60 -6.97 -0.21
N ILE A 95 -6.50 -7.93 0.07
CA ILE A 95 -7.02 -8.19 1.43
C ILE A 95 -6.38 -9.37 2.17
N ASP A 96 -5.43 -10.09 1.59
CA ASP A 96 -4.88 -11.36 2.12
C ASP A 96 -3.99 -11.22 3.38
N GLY A 97 -3.82 -9.99 3.89
CA GLY A 97 -2.98 -9.69 5.06
C GLY A 97 -1.47 -9.64 4.78
N THR A 98 -1.03 -9.90 3.55
CA THR A 98 0.39 -9.82 3.17
C THR A 98 0.76 -8.41 2.68
N PRO A 99 2.06 -8.03 2.72
CA PRO A 99 2.54 -6.75 2.18
C PRO A 99 2.72 -6.79 0.65
N ARG A 100 1.89 -7.55 -0.05
CA ARG A 100 1.89 -7.67 -1.52
C ARG A 100 0.56 -7.14 -2.03
N PHE A 101 0.62 -6.11 -2.87
CA PHE A 101 -0.55 -5.47 -3.46
C PHE A 101 -0.57 -5.67 -4.96
N VAL A 102 -1.76 -5.83 -5.53
CA VAL A 102 -2.00 -5.82 -6.97
C VAL A 102 -2.59 -4.47 -7.35
N MET A 103 -2.11 -3.91 -8.45
CA MET A 103 -2.66 -2.70 -9.04
C MET A 103 -2.59 -2.76 -10.57
N HIS A 104 -3.75 -2.70 -11.21
CA HIS A 104 -3.85 -2.59 -12.66
C HIS A 104 -5.05 -1.71 -13.04
N PRO A 105 -5.24 -1.37 -14.34
CA PRO A 105 -6.42 -0.62 -14.76
C PRO A 105 -7.72 -1.32 -14.39
N PRO A 106 -8.80 -0.58 -14.04
CA PRO A 106 -10.04 -1.20 -13.59
C PRO A 106 -10.64 -2.18 -14.59
N THR A 107 -11.20 -3.28 -14.09
CA THR A 107 -11.94 -4.28 -14.89
C THR A 107 -13.40 -4.28 -14.49
N ALA A 108 -14.30 -4.44 -15.47
CA ALA A 108 -15.73 -4.51 -15.22
C ALA A 108 -16.14 -5.88 -14.66
N ALA A 109 -17.26 -5.93 -13.93
CA ALA A 109 -17.77 -7.13 -13.28
C ALA A 109 -18.15 -8.29 -14.22
N ASP A 110 -18.36 -8.02 -15.52
CA ASP A 110 -18.65 -9.04 -16.53
C ASP A 110 -17.39 -9.77 -17.04
N ARG A 111 -16.20 -9.37 -16.59
CA ARG A 111 -14.95 -10.04 -16.93
C ARG A 111 -14.86 -11.41 -16.24
N PRO A 112 -14.29 -12.43 -16.91
CA PRO A 112 -14.13 -13.76 -16.31
C PRO A 112 -13.32 -13.76 -15.01
N GLU A 113 -12.39 -12.82 -14.86
CA GLU A 113 -11.53 -12.67 -13.68
C GLU A 113 -12.18 -11.81 -12.57
N GLY A 114 -13.37 -11.28 -12.80
CA GLY A 114 -14.09 -10.40 -11.89
C GLY A 114 -13.84 -8.90 -12.10
N GLU A 115 -14.59 -8.11 -11.35
CA GLU A 115 -14.36 -6.67 -11.21
C GLU A 115 -13.03 -6.43 -10.49
N PHE A 116 -12.38 -5.31 -10.81
CA PHE A 116 -11.23 -4.80 -10.08
C PHE A 116 -11.30 -3.29 -10.13
N ASP A 117 -11.38 -2.64 -8.97
CA ASP A 117 -11.31 -1.19 -8.86
C ASP A 117 -10.47 -0.69 -7.68
N ASP A 118 -9.74 -1.60 -7.02
CA ASP A 118 -8.75 -1.28 -6.01
C ASP A 118 -7.70 -0.29 -6.53
N LEU A 119 -7.38 0.70 -5.70
CA LEU A 119 -6.38 1.73 -5.98
C LEU A 119 -5.24 1.64 -4.99
N VAL A 120 -4.01 1.61 -5.50
CA VAL A 120 -2.81 1.59 -4.68
C VAL A 120 -1.96 2.81 -5.00
N THR A 121 -1.47 3.48 -3.97
CA THR A 121 -0.40 4.48 -4.10
C THR A 121 0.73 4.12 -3.16
N TRP A 122 1.97 4.36 -3.57
CA TRP A 122 3.13 3.92 -2.80
C TRP A 122 4.25 4.95 -2.85
N ILE A 123 5.14 4.82 -1.87
CA ILE A 123 6.40 5.55 -1.81
C ILE A 123 7.52 4.56 -2.15
N SER A 124 8.39 4.89 -3.11
CA SER A 124 9.56 4.06 -3.43
C SER A 124 10.73 4.37 -2.50
N PRO A 125 11.65 3.42 -2.27
CA PRO A 125 12.88 3.66 -1.51
C PRO A 125 13.69 4.85 -2.04
N ALA A 126 13.88 4.92 -3.36
CA ALA A 126 14.64 5.99 -4.00
C ALA A 126 13.98 7.37 -3.77
N TRP A 127 12.65 7.46 -3.84
CA TRP A 127 11.95 8.71 -3.58
C TRP A 127 12.09 9.15 -2.12
N LEU A 128 11.89 8.24 -1.15
CA LEU A 128 12.00 8.56 0.27
C LEU A 128 13.41 9.00 0.63
N LEU A 129 14.43 8.23 0.21
CA LEU A 129 15.83 8.56 0.47
C LEU A 129 16.24 9.87 -0.22
N GLY A 130 15.78 10.12 -1.45
CA GLY A 130 16.02 11.38 -2.14
C GLY A 130 15.45 12.61 -1.39
N ARG A 131 14.35 12.44 -0.65
CA ARG A 131 13.78 13.52 0.19
C ARG A 131 14.47 13.67 1.54
N LEU A 132 14.90 12.57 2.15
CA LEU A 132 15.62 12.61 3.44
C LEU A 132 17.05 13.14 3.28
N CYS A 133 17.66 12.84 2.14
CA CYS A 133 19.03 13.16 1.82
C CYS A 133 19.13 14.40 0.93
N ASP A 134 18.28 15.41 1.12
CA ASP A 134 18.37 16.69 0.41
C ASP A 134 18.78 17.82 1.38
N PRO A 135 19.96 18.44 1.21
CA PRO A 135 21.01 18.13 0.22
C PRO A 135 21.72 16.80 0.52
N ALA A 136 22.34 16.19 -0.51
CA ALA A 136 22.99 14.87 -0.42
C ALA A 136 24.02 14.74 0.72
N SER A 137 24.60 15.86 1.16
CA SER A 137 25.50 15.93 2.31
C SER A 137 24.88 15.47 3.62
N SER A 138 23.56 15.54 3.76
CA SER A 138 22.82 15.05 4.95
C SER A 138 22.91 13.53 5.12
N CYS A 139 23.26 12.81 4.05
CA CYS A 139 23.40 11.37 4.01
C CYS A 139 24.78 10.90 3.56
N ALA A 140 25.74 11.83 3.41
CA ALA A 140 27.13 11.43 3.30
C ALA A 140 27.50 10.73 4.61
N GLY A 141 27.90 9.46 4.54
CA GLY A 141 28.50 8.79 5.69
C GLY A 141 29.71 9.59 6.20
N PRO A 142 30.16 9.36 7.45
CA PRO A 142 31.45 9.88 7.89
C PRO A 142 32.60 9.46 6.98
#